data_AF-A0A523SFJ0-F1
#
_entry.id   AF-A0A523SFJ0-F1
#
_cell.length_a   1.000
_cell.length_b   1.000
_cell.length_c   1.000
_cell.angle_alpha   90.00
_cell.angle_beta   90.00
_cell.angle_gamma   90.00
#
_symmetry.space_group_name_H-M   'P 1'
#
loop_
_entity.id
_entity.type
_entity.pdbx_description
1 polymer ?
#
loop_
_entity_poly.entity_id
_entity_poly.type
_entity_poly.pdbx_seq_one_letter_code
_entity_poly.pdbx_strand_id
1 'polypeptide(L)'
;MKNSMNSMISFNLFEKVMGAFTIAMILLVTVESGFLVQFPGWLHLLGIIVSMIFIVAGVFEFLYHLFASSSKRDYLKSGWWNFIFFFFIFLTLKNIEASRFLGLIREIFFLLMLFSKRQFFRDFFAQPYLRNPTRLLSMSFLTIILLGSILLTFPVSSEIHQRTGIVDAVFTATSATCVTGLIVKDTSNHWSTFGEIIILLLIQAGGLGIMTFSISIALVFGARLGLREKKTMGEILELSSVGDVGRIIKFILRFTFIAEGIGVILLFIRWLPYFGNAKKAFYHSVFHSISAFCNAGFSLFSTSLKGFISDPVINIVMMLLIVVGGIGFVVIFDLFRKGNFIREGRFRAPKLTVHTKLVIIVSMMLIFARFIFF
;
A
#
# COMPACT_ATOMS: atom_id res chain seq x y z
N MET A 1 -20.31 40.97 0.34
CA MET A 1 -18.87 40.75 0.65
C MET A 1 -18.60 40.42 2.12
N LYS A 2 -19.21 41.06 3.12
CA LYS A 2 -18.95 40.74 4.55
C LYS A 2 -19.41 39.33 4.97
N ASN A 3 -20.54 38.84 4.43
CA ASN A 3 -21.05 37.49 4.72
C ASN A 3 -20.22 36.35 4.08
N SER A 4 -19.65 36.56 2.90
CA SER A 4 -18.76 35.55 2.27
C SER A 4 -17.39 35.50 2.94
N MET A 5 -16.93 36.62 3.52
CA MET A 5 -15.66 36.68 4.26
C MET A 5 -15.79 36.03 5.65
N ASN A 6 -16.91 36.26 6.35
CA ASN A 6 -17.19 35.58 7.62
C ASN A 6 -17.45 34.08 7.45
N SER A 7 -18.11 33.63 6.37
CA SER A 7 -18.28 32.20 6.09
C SER A 7 -16.95 31.51 5.76
N MET A 8 -16.02 32.21 5.12
CA MET A 8 -14.69 31.68 4.79
C MET A 8 -13.77 31.62 6.02
N ILE A 9 -13.88 32.59 6.94
CA ILE A 9 -13.15 32.61 8.22
C ILE A 9 -13.69 31.54 9.18
N SER A 10 -15.01 31.39 9.30
CA SER A 10 -15.60 30.34 10.15
C SER A 10 -15.31 28.94 9.63
N PHE A 11 -15.28 28.75 8.31
CA PHE A 11 -14.88 27.49 7.67
C PHE A 11 -13.41 27.15 7.95
N ASN A 12 -12.50 28.13 7.82
CA ASN A 12 -11.08 27.95 8.15
C ASN A 12 -10.83 27.66 9.65
N LEU A 13 -11.60 28.29 10.54
CA LEU A 13 -11.50 28.03 11.98
C LEU A 13 -12.03 26.63 12.32
N PHE A 14 -13.19 26.24 11.78
CA PHE A 14 -13.75 24.90 11.91
C PHE A 14 -12.77 23.83 11.41
N GLU A 15 -12.14 24.05 10.25
CA GLU A 15 -11.11 23.13 9.76
C GLU A 15 -9.90 23.04 10.69
N LYS A 16 -9.39 24.15 11.23
CA LYS A 16 -8.27 24.12 12.18
C LYS A 16 -8.61 23.35 13.45
N VAL A 17 -9.80 23.60 14.01
CA VAL A 17 -10.30 22.91 15.21
C VAL A 17 -10.47 21.41 14.94
N MET A 18 -11.11 21.04 13.83
CA MET A 18 -11.25 19.64 13.43
C MET A 18 -9.88 18.98 13.22
N GLY A 19 -8.92 19.69 12.61
CA GLY A 19 -7.56 19.18 12.40
C GLY A 19 -6.84 18.89 13.73
N ALA A 20 -6.84 19.85 14.66
CA ALA A 20 -6.24 19.68 15.99
C ALA A 20 -6.90 18.54 16.78
N PHE A 21 -8.23 18.47 16.74
CA PHE A 21 -9.00 17.43 17.38
C PHE A 21 -8.70 16.04 16.81
N THR A 22 -8.51 15.95 15.48
CA THR A 22 -8.16 14.67 14.86
C THR A 22 -6.75 14.22 15.26
N ILE A 23 -5.78 15.13 15.36
CA ILE A 23 -4.42 14.81 15.85
C ILE A 23 -4.47 14.31 17.29
N ALA A 24 -5.25 14.97 18.16
CA ALA A 24 -5.43 14.53 19.54
C ALA A 24 -6.04 13.12 19.62
N MET A 25 -6.99 12.80 18.74
CA MET A 25 -7.57 11.45 18.66
C MET A 25 -6.59 10.40 18.16
N ILE A 26 -5.74 10.71 17.16
CA ILE A 26 -4.66 9.80 16.77
C ILE A 26 -3.81 9.45 17.97
N LEU A 27 -3.36 10.47 18.69
CA LEU A 27 -2.49 10.28 19.84
C LEU A 27 -3.18 9.41 20.90
N LEU A 28 -4.45 9.70 21.21
CA LEU A 28 -5.21 8.94 22.18
C LEU A 28 -5.37 7.47 21.77
N VAL A 29 -5.78 7.19 20.53
CA VAL A 29 -5.99 5.82 20.06
C VAL A 29 -4.67 5.09 19.83
N THR A 30 -3.62 5.79 19.39
CA THR A 30 -2.27 5.21 19.29
C THR A 30 -1.74 4.83 20.66
N VAL A 31 -2.04 5.60 21.70
CA VAL A 31 -1.66 5.24 23.08
C VAL A 31 -2.48 4.07 23.59
N GLU A 32 -3.80 4.10 23.41
CA GLU A 32 -4.69 3.04 23.88
C GLU A 32 -4.42 1.70 23.18
N SER A 33 -4.46 1.72 21.85
CA SER A 33 -4.39 0.51 21.02
C SER A 33 -2.95 0.11 20.68
N GLY A 34 -2.03 1.08 20.56
CA GLY A 34 -0.62 0.81 20.26
C GLY A 34 0.17 0.36 21.47
N PHE A 35 0.05 1.06 22.61
CA PHE A 35 0.71 0.68 23.87
C PHE A 35 -0.12 -0.26 24.75
N LEU A 36 -1.33 -0.64 24.30
CA LEU A 36 -2.23 -1.55 25.01
C LEU A 36 -2.57 -1.06 26.43
N VAL A 37 -2.55 0.26 26.63
CA VAL A 37 -2.84 0.89 27.92
C VAL A 37 -4.35 0.87 28.14
N GLN A 38 -4.79 0.31 29.25
CA GLN A 38 -6.19 0.40 29.65
C GLN A 38 -6.45 1.76 30.27
N PHE A 39 -7.14 2.63 29.55
CA PHE A 39 -7.57 3.91 30.07
C PHE A 39 -8.73 3.75 31.06
N PRO A 40 -8.93 4.72 31.97
CA PRO A 40 -10.13 4.77 32.81
C PRO A 40 -11.40 4.70 31.96
N GLY A 41 -12.45 4.03 32.45
CA GLY A 41 -13.67 3.76 31.67
C GLY A 41 -14.32 5.01 31.06
N TRP A 42 -14.23 6.16 31.72
CA TRP A 42 -14.74 7.43 31.19
C TRP A 42 -13.95 7.95 29.98
N LEU A 43 -12.63 7.74 29.95
CA LEU A 43 -11.77 8.17 28.84
C LEU A 43 -11.95 7.23 27.63
N HIS A 44 -12.15 5.94 27.88
CA HIS A 44 -12.52 4.97 26.83
C HIS A 44 -13.90 5.29 26.23
N LEU A 45 -14.89 5.59 27.07
CA LEU A 45 -16.22 6.02 26.63
C LEU A 45 -16.15 7.29 25.79
N LEU A 46 -15.33 8.26 26.21
CA LEU A 46 -15.10 9.50 25.47
C LEU A 46 -14.47 9.22 24.10
N GLY A 47 -13.48 8.32 24.01
CA GLY A 47 -12.90 7.87 22.76
C GLY A 47 -13.93 7.24 21.80
N ILE A 48 -14.81 6.39 22.31
CA ILE A 48 -15.91 5.77 21.53
C ILE A 48 -16.90 6.84 21.04
N ILE A 49 -17.35 7.74 21.92
CA ILE A 49 -18.30 8.80 21.57
C ILE A 49 -17.72 9.68 20.47
N VAL A 50 -16.46 10.09 20.62
CA VAL A 50 -15.77 10.92 19.62
C VAL A 50 -15.64 10.18 18.29
N SER A 51 -15.27 8.90 18.32
CA SER A 51 -15.22 8.06 17.12
C SER A 51 -16.58 7.99 16.41
N MET A 52 -17.68 7.84 17.17
CA MET A 52 -19.03 7.85 16.61
C MET A 52 -19.40 9.20 16.00
N ILE A 53 -19.05 10.32 16.64
CA ILE A 53 -19.24 11.66 16.08
C ILE A 53 -18.50 11.79 14.74
N PHE A 54 -17.28 11.27 14.63
CA PHE A 54 -16.52 11.28 13.38
C PHE A 54 -17.14 10.41 12.29
N ILE A 55 -17.66 9.23 12.64
CA ILE A 55 -18.39 8.37 11.69
C ILE A 55 -19.62 9.11 11.16
N VAL A 56 -20.41 9.71 12.05
CA VAL A 56 -21.60 10.48 11.68
C VAL A 56 -21.23 11.67 10.80
N ALA A 57 -20.17 12.41 11.15
CA ALA A 57 -19.67 13.53 10.36
C ALA A 57 -19.22 13.09 8.96
N GLY A 58 -18.48 11.98 8.86
CA GLY A 58 -18.02 11.43 7.58
C GLY A 58 -19.16 10.92 6.69
N VAL A 59 -20.15 10.25 7.28
CA VAL A 59 -21.38 9.82 6.58
C VAL A 59 -22.16 11.05 6.10
N PHE A 60 -22.34 12.04 6.98
CA PHE A 60 -23.06 13.27 6.64
C PHE A 60 -22.38 14.04 5.51
N GLU A 61 -21.05 14.23 5.59
CA GLU A 61 -20.27 14.89 4.54
C GLU A 61 -20.39 14.14 3.20
N PHE A 62 -20.30 12.82 3.22
CA PHE A 62 -20.49 11.99 2.03
C PHE A 62 -21.89 12.16 1.42
N LEU A 63 -22.94 12.09 2.24
CA LEU A 63 -24.32 12.25 1.80
C LEU A 63 -24.56 13.67 1.27
N TYR A 64 -24.10 14.69 1.99
CA TYR A 64 -24.23 16.09 1.58
C TYR A 64 -23.64 16.32 0.18
N HIS A 65 -22.40 15.88 -0.06
CA HIS A 65 -21.78 16.02 -1.37
C HIS A 65 -22.40 15.12 -2.44
N LEU A 66 -22.89 13.92 -2.08
CA LEU A 66 -23.60 13.05 -3.01
C LEU A 66 -24.90 13.71 -3.52
N PHE A 67 -25.66 14.34 -2.62
CA PHE A 67 -26.91 15.03 -2.96
C PHE A 67 -26.69 16.41 -3.61
N ALA A 68 -25.63 17.14 -3.23
CA ALA A 68 -25.30 18.44 -3.81
C ALA A 68 -24.61 18.35 -5.18
N SER A 69 -24.05 17.19 -5.55
CA SER A 69 -23.36 17.03 -6.84
C SER A 69 -24.33 16.96 -8.03
N SER A 70 -24.02 17.73 -9.08
CA SER A 70 -24.81 17.77 -10.32
C SER A 70 -24.84 16.44 -11.08
N SER A 71 -23.79 15.62 -10.91
CA SER A 71 -23.66 14.27 -11.49
C SER A 71 -23.22 13.28 -10.41
N LYS A 72 -24.18 12.49 -9.90
CA LYS A 72 -23.94 11.46 -8.87
C LYS A 72 -22.91 10.42 -9.32
N ARG A 73 -22.91 10.06 -10.62
CA ARG A 73 -21.98 9.08 -11.19
C ARG A 73 -20.54 9.57 -11.16
N ASP A 74 -20.30 10.85 -11.46
CA ASP A 74 -18.94 11.38 -11.48
C ASP A 74 -18.39 11.58 -10.07
N TYR A 75 -19.25 11.95 -9.11
CA TYR A 75 -18.89 12.02 -7.69
C TYR A 75 -18.55 10.64 -7.11
N LEU A 76 -19.35 9.61 -7.41
CA LEU A 76 -19.06 8.24 -6.93
C LEU A 76 -17.79 7.66 -7.55
N LYS A 77 -17.46 8.02 -8.80
CA LYS A 77 -16.21 7.63 -9.46
C LYS A 77 -14.99 8.34 -8.90
N SER A 78 -15.09 9.62 -8.58
CA SER A 78 -13.97 10.36 -7.99
C SER A 78 -13.78 10.06 -6.51
N GLY A 79 -14.86 9.77 -5.78
CA GLY A 79 -14.88 9.49 -4.35
C GLY A 79 -14.93 8.01 -3.97
N TRP A 80 -14.49 7.09 -4.84
CA TRP A 80 -14.64 5.65 -4.58
C TRP A 80 -13.92 5.17 -3.31
N TRP A 81 -12.90 5.88 -2.85
CA TRP A 81 -12.21 5.64 -1.57
C TRP A 81 -13.11 5.77 -0.35
N ASN A 82 -14.19 6.56 -0.44
CA ASN A 82 -15.17 6.65 0.64
C ASN A 82 -15.81 5.28 0.93
N PHE A 83 -15.88 4.38 -0.07
CA PHE A 83 -16.36 3.01 0.15
C PHE A 83 -15.41 2.17 1.00
N ILE A 84 -14.10 2.40 0.92
CA ILE A 84 -13.11 1.75 1.79
C ILE A 84 -13.31 2.23 3.23
N PHE A 85 -13.56 3.53 3.44
CA PHE A 85 -13.90 4.08 4.75
C PHE A 85 -15.17 3.42 5.32
N PHE A 86 -16.25 3.34 4.53
CA PHE A 86 -17.48 2.67 4.96
C PHE A 86 -17.30 1.18 5.22
N PHE A 87 -16.44 0.50 4.45
CA PHE A 87 -16.11 -0.90 4.67
C PHE A 87 -15.44 -1.13 6.04
N PHE A 88 -14.47 -0.28 6.42
CA PHE A 88 -13.84 -0.36 7.74
C PHE A 88 -14.80 -0.01 8.89
N ILE A 89 -15.70 0.96 8.69
CA ILE A 89 -16.78 1.23 9.65
C ILE A 89 -17.66 -0.02 9.82
N PHE A 90 -18.10 -0.63 8.73
CA PHE A 90 -18.94 -1.82 8.76
C PHE A 90 -18.25 -3.00 9.47
N LEU A 91 -16.96 -3.24 9.19
CA LEU A 91 -16.18 -4.27 9.86
C LEU A 91 -16.08 -4.03 11.38
N THR A 92 -15.87 -2.79 11.78
CA THR A 92 -15.79 -2.42 13.21
C THR A 92 -17.12 -2.64 13.93
N LEU A 93 -18.25 -2.35 13.27
CA LEU A 93 -19.58 -2.57 13.83
C LEU A 93 -19.92 -4.05 14.01
N LYS A 94 -19.39 -4.93 13.14
CA LYS A 94 -19.72 -6.36 13.14
C LYS A 94 -18.97 -7.17 14.20
N ASN A 95 -17.80 -6.71 14.67
CA ASN A 95 -16.93 -7.51 15.53
C ASN A 95 -16.35 -6.67 16.68
N ILE A 96 -17.05 -6.64 17.81
CA ILE A 96 -16.78 -5.77 18.98
C ILE A 96 -15.41 -6.08 19.64
N GLU A 97 -14.90 -7.30 19.55
CA GLU A 97 -13.59 -7.67 20.11
C GLU A 97 -12.40 -7.38 19.17
N ALA A 98 -12.64 -7.27 17.85
CA ALA A 98 -11.61 -6.86 16.88
C ALA A 98 -11.40 -5.33 16.83
N SER A 99 -11.98 -4.60 17.79
CA SER A 99 -12.26 -3.15 17.72
C SER A 99 -11.04 -2.25 17.91
N ARG A 100 -9.98 -2.69 18.59
CA ARG A 100 -8.80 -1.83 18.84
C ARG A 100 -7.92 -1.67 17.60
N PHE A 101 -7.62 -2.78 16.92
CA PHE A 101 -6.83 -2.81 15.69
C PHE A 101 -7.58 -2.20 14.51
N LEU A 102 -8.84 -2.61 14.30
CA LEU A 102 -9.69 -2.03 13.25
C LEU A 102 -10.02 -0.56 13.52
N GLY A 103 -10.12 -0.16 14.79
CA GLY A 103 -10.26 1.23 15.22
C GLY A 103 -9.12 2.10 14.72
N LEU A 104 -7.87 1.72 15.01
CA LEU A 104 -6.67 2.42 14.55
C LEU A 104 -6.65 2.58 13.02
N ILE A 105 -6.88 1.49 12.29
CA ILE A 105 -6.88 1.52 10.82
C ILE A 105 -7.98 2.45 10.30
N ARG A 106 -9.19 2.39 10.88
CA ARG A 106 -10.31 3.26 10.54
C ARG A 106 -9.98 4.73 10.80
N GLU A 107 -9.40 5.07 11.94
CA GLU A 107 -9.01 6.46 12.24
C GLU A 107 -7.94 6.95 11.28
N ILE A 108 -6.88 6.17 11.04
CA ILE A 108 -5.83 6.49 10.05
C ILE A 108 -6.45 6.71 8.66
N PHE A 109 -7.37 5.86 8.24
CA PHE A 109 -8.03 6.00 6.95
C PHE A 109 -8.93 7.25 6.87
N PHE A 110 -9.67 7.53 7.94
CA PHE A 110 -10.48 8.75 8.03
C PHE A 110 -9.63 10.02 8.00
N LEU A 111 -8.47 9.99 8.65
CA LEU A 111 -7.48 11.05 8.57
C LEU A 111 -6.97 11.23 7.16
N LEU A 112 -6.53 10.16 6.52
CA LEU A 112 -6.11 10.22 5.12
C LEU A 112 -7.23 10.77 4.24
N MET A 113 -8.50 10.45 4.53
CA MET A 113 -9.66 11.00 3.83
C MET A 113 -9.85 12.51 4.08
N LEU A 114 -9.81 12.97 5.34
CA LEU A 114 -9.91 14.39 5.69
C LEU A 114 -8.73 15.20 5.14
N PHE A 115 -7.53 14.66 5.27
CA PHE A 115 -6.31 15.27 4.75
C PHE A 115 -6.30 15.27 3.23
N SER A 116 -6.74 14.20 2.56
CA SER A 116 -6.82 14.12 1.09
C SER A 116 -7.71 15.22 0.48
N LYS A 117 -8.70 15.72 1.22
CA LYS A 117 -9.57 16.82 0.77
C LYS A 117 -8.95 18.20 1.00
N ARG A 118 -7.89 18.29 1.83
CA ARG A 118 -7.18 19.55 2.06
C ARG A 118 -6.17 19.84 0.95
N GLN A 119 -6.12 21.10 0.57
CA GLN A 119 -5.10 21.64 -0.34
C GLN A 119 -3.69 21.23 0.11
N PHE A 120 -3.41 21.19 1.42
CA PHE A 120 -2.13 20.77 2.00
C PHE A 120 -1.65 19.37 1.60
N PHE A 121 -2.52 18.35 1.58
CA PHE A 121 -2.08 16.99 1.21
C PHE A 121 -1.83 16.92 -0.29
N ARG A 122 -2.69 17.59 -1.07
CA ARG A 122 -2.46 17.79 -2.49
C ARG A 122 -1.15 18.54 -2.73
N ASP A 123 -0.80 19.55 -1.93
CA ASP A 123 0.44 20.32 -2.05
C ASP A 123 1.67 19.58 -1.49
N PHE A 124 1.53 18.72 -0.47
CA PHE A 124 2.59 17.86 0.07
C PHE A 124 3.02 16.81 -0.97
N PHE A 125 2.05 16.30 -1.75
CA PHE A 125 2.32 15.41 -2.88
C PHE A 125 2.56 16.15 -4.21
N ALA A 126 2.10 17.40 -4.40
CA ALA A 126 2.13 18.15 -5.67
C ALA A 126 3.06 19.39 -5.71
N GLN A 127 3.75 19.79 -4.64
CA GLN A 127 4.78 20.85 -4.65
C GLN A 127 5.89 20.59 -3.57
N PRO A 128 7.10 21.16 -3.67
CA PRO A 128 8.22 20.60 -4.42
C PRO A 128 9.47 20.40 -3.54
N TYR A 129 9.83 19.17 -3.19
CA TYR A 129 11.23 18.86 -2.78
C TYR A 129 12.18 18.74 -4.00
N LEU A 130 11.80 19.36 -5.12
CA LEU A 130 12.19 19.03 -6.49
C LEU A 130 13.33 19.90 -7.05
N ARG A 131 14.47 20.01 -6.35
CA ARG A 131 15.72 20.41 -7.03
C ARG A 131 16.61 19.22 -7.39
N ASN A 132 16.48 18.11 -6.67
CA ASN A 132 17.32 16.94 -6.88
C ASN A 132 16.47 15.65 -6.72
N PRO A 133 16.12 14.96 -7.83
CA PRO A 133 15.35 13.71 -7.81
C PRO A 133 15.95 12.64 -6.89
N THR A 134 17.28 12.56 -6.80
CA THR A 134 17.99 11.61 -5.94
C THR A 134 17.74 11.92 -4.46
N ARG A 135 17.80 13.20 -4.06
CA ARG A 135 17.52 13.60 -2.68
C ARG A 135 16.09 13.30 -2.27
N LEU A 136 15.14 13.50 -3.19
CA LEU A 136 13.73 13.17 -2.97
C LEU A 136 13.58 11.67 -2.72
N LEU A 137 14.12 10.83 -3.59
CA LEU A 137 14.11 9.38 -3.44
C LEU A 137 14.66 8.96 -2.07
N SER A 138 15.86 9.43 -1.71
CA SER A 138 16.50 9.08 -0.44
C SER A 138 15.68 9.51 0.79
N MET A 139 15.11 10.74 0.77
CA MET A 139 14.30 11.23 1.89
C MET A 139 12.97 10.48 2.00
N SER A 140 12.35 10.10 0.88
CA SER A 140 11.13 9.28 0.88
C SER A 140 11.39 7.89 1.45
N PHE A 141 12.49 7.24 1.06
CA PHE A 141 12.93 5.97 1.65
C PHE A 141 13.15 6.10 3.16
N LEU A 142 13.93 7.08 3.59
CA LEU A 142 14.21 7.31 5.01
C LEU A 142 12.92 7.54 5.81
N THR A 143 11.99 8.34 5.27
CA THR A 143 10.73 8.65 5.97
C THR A 143 9.87 7.41 6.16
N ILE A 144 9.70 6.58 5.13
CA ILE A 144 8.90 5.35 5.22
C ILE A 144 9.55 4.34 6.17
N ILE A 145 10.89 4.20 6.11
CA ILE A 145 11.62 3.32 7.03
C ILE A 145 11.42 3.77 8.48
N LEU A 146 11.58 5.08 8.77
CA LEU A 146 11.40 5.61 10.13
C LEU A 146 9.97 5.44 10.63
N LEU A 147 8.97 5.72 9.79
CA LEU A 147 7.56 5.49 10.13
C LEU A 147 7.27 4.01 10.40
N GLY A 148 7.74 3.12 9.52
CA GLY A 148 7.62 1.68 9.71
C GLY A 148 8.30 1.20 11.00
N SER A 149 9.47 1.75 11.32
CA SER A 149 10.22 1.43 12.54
C SER A 149 9.46 1.82 13.80
N ILE A 150 8.85 3.02 13.82
CA ILE A 150 8.04 3.49 14.95
C ILE A 150 6.85 2.57 15.15
N LEU A 151 6.13 2.22 14.08
CA LEU A 151 4.97 1.33 14.14
C LEU A 151 5.35 -0.08 14.62
N LEU A 152 6.45 -0.64 14.13
CA LEU A 152 6.94 -1.96 14.53
C LEU A 152 7.48 -2.00 15.97
N THR A 153 7.86 -0.84 16.53
CA THR A 153 8.29 -0.75 17.93
C THR A 153 7.11 -0.87 18.92
N PHE A 154 5.87 -0.60 18.47
CA PHE A 154 4.72 -0.66 19.35
C PHE A 154 4.45 -2.07 19.88
N PRO A 155 4.04 -2.22 21.16
CA PRO A 155 3.68 -3.50 21.75
C PRO A 155 2.69 -4.32 20.92
N VAL A 156 1.67 -3.66 20.34
CA VAL A 156 0.68 -4.31 19.46
C VAL A 156 1.29 -5.01 18.24
N SER A 157 2.51 -4.64 17.82
CA SER A 157 3.22 -5.25 16.69
C SER A 157 3.90 -6.57 17.04
N SER A 158 4.11 -6.87 18.32
CA SER A 158 4.69 -8.13 18.76
C SER A 158 3.62 -9.11 19.22
N GLU A 159 3.79 -10.39 18.90
CA GLU A 159 2.88 -11.46 19.33
C GLU A 159 2.81 -11.58 20.85
N ILE A 160 3.92 -11.29 21.54
CA ILE A 160 4.00 -11.31 23.02
C ILE A 160 3.51 -9.98 23.62
N HIS A 161 3.05 -9.04 22.80
CA HIS A 161 2.54 -7.73 23.24
C HIS A 161 3.57 -6.91 24.04
N GLN A 162 4.85 -7.07 23.70
CA GLN A 162 5.97 -6.34 24.29
C GLN A 162 6.61 -5.41 23.25
N ARG A 163 7.24 -4.33 23.72
CA ARG A 163 7.98 -3.43 22.82
C ARG A 163 9.12 -4.17 22.16
N THR A 164 9.18 -4.12 20.83
CA THR A 164 10.34 -4.60 20.07
C THR A 164 11.51 -3.63 20.25
N GLY A 165 12.74 -4.14 20.32
CA GLY A 165 13.94 -3.30 20.36
C GLY A 165 14.02 -2.38 19.13
N ILE A 166 14.43 -1.13 19.34
CA ILE A 166 14.47 -0.12 18.26
C ILE A 166 15.35 -0.58 17.10
N VAL A 167 16.49 -1.22 17.40
CA VAL A 167 17.42 -1.74 16.38
C VAL A 167 16.75 -2.82 15.53
N ASP A 168 16.07 -3.79 16.15
CA ASP A 168 15.36 -4.86 15.46
C ASP A 168 14.21 -4.31 14.59
N ALA A 169 13.48 -3.32 15.10
CA ALA A 169 12.40 -2.66 14.38
C ALA A 169 12.91 -1.87 13.17
N VAL A 170 13.99 -1.09 13.34
CA VAL A 170 14.62 -0.34 12.24
C VAL A 170 15.21 -1.28 11.19
N PHE A 171 15.86 -2.35 11.63
CA PHE A 171 16.40 -3.37 10.72
C PHE A 171 15.28 -4.01 9.89
N THR A 172 14.21 -4.46 10.56
CA THR A 172 13.09 -5.12 9.90
C THR A 172 12.37 -4.16 8.95
N ALA A 173 12.11 -2.91 9.37
CA ALA A 173 11.50 -1.89 8.51
C ALA A 173 12.36 -1.58 7.28
N THR A 174 13.68 -1.49 7.45
CA THR A 174 14.64 -1.27 6.36
C THR A 174 14.63 -2.47 5.40
N SER A 175 14.75 -3.69 5.93
CA SER A 175 14.75 -4.91 5.13
C SER A 175 13.45 -5.10 4.35
N ALA A 176 12.29 -4.78 4.95
CA ALA A 176 11.00 -4.83 4.29
C ALA A 176 10.87 -3.76 3.19
N THR A 177 11.24 -2.50 3.48
CA THR A 177 11.14 -1.38 2.52
C THR A 177 12.14 -1.51 1.38
N CYS A 178 13.33 -2.04 1.65
CA CYS A 178 14.36 -2.32 0.65
C CYS A 178 14.21 -3.72 0.05
N VAL A 179 13.17 -4.48 0.45
CA VAL A 179 12.80 -5.74 -0.20
C VAL A 179 13.96 -6.75 -0.19
N THR A 180 14.69 -6.79 0.94
CA THR A 180 15.93 -7.57 1.07
C THR A 180 15.70 -8.96 1.68
N GLY A 181 14.70 -9.09 2.55
CA GLY A 181 14.30 -10.39 3.13
C GLY A 181 15.16 -10.89 4.28
N LEU A 182 16.07 -10.06 4.80
CA LEU A 182 16.85 -10.38 5.99
C LEU A 182 16.00 -10.12 7.24
N ILE A 183 16.02 -11.06 8.17
CA ILE A 183 15.27 -11.00 9.42
C ILE A 183 16.21 -11.17 10.62
N VAL A 184 16.00 -10.36 11.65
CA VAL A 184 16.68 -10.51 12.97
C VAL A 184 15.79 -11.30 13.93
N LYS A 185 14.48 -11.15 13.80
CA LYS A 185 13.45 -11.89 14.53
C LYS A 185 12.63 -12.70 13.53
N ASP A 186 12.25 -13.91 13.91
CA ASP A 186 11.44 -14.78 13.08
C ASP A 186 10.08 -14.13 12.79
N THR A 187 9.74 -14.01 11.50
CA THR A 187 8.56 -13.27 11.09
C THR A 187 7.28 -13.94 11.59
N SER A 188 7.25 -15.27 11.59
CA SER A 188 6.05 -16.05 11.95
C SER A 188 5.76 -16.12 13.45
N ASN A 189 6.77 -15.82 14.28
CA ASN A 189 6.70 -16.05 15.73
C ASN A 189 6.78 -14.75 16.54
N HIS A 190 7.50 -13.74 16.04
CA HIS A 190 7.74 -12.50 16.79
C HIS A 190 6.66 -11.44 16.51
N TRP A 191 6.25 -11.30 15.26
CA TRP A 191 5.30 -10.26 14.85
C TRP A 191 3.87 -10.74 15.01
N SER A 192 3.03 -9.86 15.54
CA SER A 192 1.59 -10.06 15.50
C SER A 192 1.06 -9.81 14.10
N THR A 193 -0.21 -10.14 13.86
CA THR A 193 -0.89 -9.81 12.60
C THR A 193 -0.80 -8.32 12.24
N PHE A 194 -0.72 -7.41 13.23
CA PHE A 194 -0.49 -5.98 12.97
C PHE A 194 0.92 -5.71 12.46
N GLY A 195 1.94 -6.30 13.11
CA GLY A 195 3.33 -6.19 12.68
C GLY A 195 3.54 -6.77 11.27
N GLU A 196 2.97 -7.95 11.00
CA GLU A 196 3.03 -8.62 9.70
C GLU A 196 2.37 -7.77 8.60
N ILE A 197 1.23 -7.13 8.88
CA ILE A 197 0.58 -6.21 7.92
C ILE A 197 1.43 -4.97 7.65
N ILE A 198 2.08 -4.40 8.68
CA ILE A 198 3.02 -3.28 8.47
C ILE A 198 4.17 -3.71 7.58
N ILE A 199 4.79 -4.86 7.86
CA ILE A 199 5.87 -5.41 7.03
C ILE A 199 5.39 -5.58 5.59
N LEU A 200 4.19 -6.11 5.38
CA LEU A 200 3.61 -6.29 4.05
C LEU A 200 3.38 -4.96 3.30
N LEU A 201 2.94 -3.92 4.01
CA LEU A 201 2.77 -2.58 3.44
C LEU A 201 4.13 -1.93 3.09
N LEU A 202 5.15 -2.13 3.91
CA LEU A 202 6.51 -1.67 3.63
C LEU A 202 7.09 -2.38 2.41
N ILE A 203 6.86 -3.69 2.29
CA ILE A 203 7.21 -4.49 1.12
C ILE A 203 6.54 -3.92 -0.13
N GLN A 204 5.23 -3.65 -0.08
CA GLN A 204 4.49 -3.12 -1.23
C GLN A 204 5.00 -1.75 -1.66
N ALA A 205 5.26 -0.86 -0.69
CA ALA A 205 5.78 0.48 -0.94
C ALA A 205 7.20 0.43 -1.55
N GLY A 206 8.02 -0.50 -1.08
CA GLY A 206 9.37 -0.76 -1.59
C GLY A 206 9.37 -1.35 -2.99
N GLY A 207 8.64 -2.45 -3.20
CA GLY A 207 8.66 -3.24 -4.45
C GLY A 207 8.07 -2.51 -5.65
N LEU A 208 7.05 -1.67 -5.45
CA LEU A 208 6.55 -0.78 -6.51
C LEU A 208 7.51 0.38 -6.83
N GLY A 209 8.47 0.64 -5.95
CA GLY A 209 9.24 1.87 -5.89
C GLY A 209 8.47 2.98 -5.20
N ILE A 210 9.07 3.59 -4.17
CA ILE A 210 8.39 4.54 -3.29
C ILE A 210 7.77 5.73 -4.03
N MET A 211 8.40 6.20 -5.10
CA MET A 211 7.85 7.27 -5.92
C MET A 211 6.67 6.83 -6.78
N THR A 212 6.74 5.64 -7.38
CA THR A 212 5.60 5.03 -8.07
C THR A 212 4.45 4.86 -7.10
N PHE A 213 4.71 4.36 -5.89
CA PHE A 213 3.71 4.15 -4.84
C PHE A 213 3.08 5.47 -4.36
N SER A 214 3.92 6.47 -4.06
CA SER A 214 3.46 7.79 -3.59
C SER A 214 2.60 8.51 -4.63
N ILE A 215 3.03 8.52 -5.90
CA ILE A 215 2.26 9.13 -6.98
C ILE A 215 1.01 8.32 -7.31
N SER A 216 1.10 7.00 -7.22
CA SER A 216 -0.06 6.13 -7.36
C SER A 216 -1.15 6.50 -6.38
N ILE A 217 -0.79 6.66 -5.10
CA ILE A 217 -1.69 7.16 -4.04
C ILE A 217 -2.24 8.55 -4.41
N ALA A 218 -1.40 9.48 -4.85
CA ALA A 218 -1.89 10.81 -5.25
C ALA A 218 -2.91 10.73 -6.42
N LEU A 219 -2.64 9.94 -7.46
CA LEU A 219 -3.52 9.74 -8.62
C LEU A 219 -4.84 9.06 -8.25
N VAL A 220 -4.75 8.10 -7.34
CA VAL A 220 -5.86 7.42 -6.65
C VAL A 220 -6.79 8.46 -6.03
N PHE A 221 -6.23 9.39 -5.25
CA PHE A 221 -6.96 10.50 -4.61
C PHE A 221 -7.32 11.67 -5.54
N GLY A 222 -7.23 11.47 -6.87
CA GLY A 222 -7.67 12.46 -7.85
C GLY A 222 -6.69 13.61 -8.11
N ALA A 223 -5.45 13.52 -7.63
CA ALA A 223 -4.42 14.48 -7.95
C ALA A 223 -4.12 14.46 -9.46
N ARG A 224 -3.84 15.64 -10.02
CA ARG A 224 -3.41 15.80 -11.41
C ARG A 224 -1.92 16.06 -11.43
N LEU A 225 -1.19 15.25 -12.20
CA LEU A 225 0.25 15.43 -12.34
C LEU A 225 0.59 16.64 -13.19
N GLY A 226 1.36 17.57 -12.63
CA GLY A 226 2.00 18.66 -13.34
C GLY A 226 3.12 18.18 -14.27
N LEU A 227 3.56 19.06 -15.19
CA LEU A 227 4.62 18.73 -16.16
C LEU A 227 5.97 18.38 -15.50
N ARG A 228 6.30 19.04 -14.38
CA ARG A 228 7.56 18.83 -13.64
C ARG A 228 7.62 17.46 -12.96
N GLU A 229 6.51 17.01 -12.38
CA GLU A 229 6.38 15.69 -11.75
C GLU A 229 6.50 14.59 -12.80
N LYS A 230 5.81 14.76 -13.94
CA LYS A 230 5.95 13.85 -15.07
C LYS A 230 7.39 13.80 -15.58
N LYS A 231 8.10 14.93 -15.69
CA LYS A 231 9.49 14.94 -16.14
C LYS A 231 10.40 14.15 -15.19
N THR A 232 10.29 14.42 -13.89
CA THR A 232 11.09 13.74 -12.86
C THR A 232 10.85 12.24 -12.88
N MET A 233 9.59 11.81 -12.96
CA MET A 233 9.24 10.39 -13.05
C MET A 233 9.68 9.75 -14.36
N GLY A 234 9.67 10.51 -15.46
CA GLY A 234 10.24 10.05 -16.72
C GLY A 234 11.72 9.72 -16.58
N GLU A 235 12.48 10.54 -15.85
CA GLU A 235 13.90 10.28 -15.57
C GLU A 235 14.10 9.04 -14.68
N ILE A 236 13.29 8.86 -13.63
CA ILE A 236 13.39 7.72 -12.70
C ILE A 236 12.98 6.40 -13.35
N LEU A 237 11.90 6.40 -14.12
CA LEU A 237 11.38 5.23 -14.81
C LEU A 237 12.08 5.00 -16.16
N GLU A 238 13.11 5.80 -16.47
CA GLU A 238 13.86 5.78 -17.73
C GLU A 238 12.96 5.87 -18.98
N LEU A 239 11.87 6.64 -18.89
CA LEU A 239 10.90 6.81 -19.95
C LEU A 239 11.31 7.93 -20.91
N SER A 240 11.22 7.65 -22.21
CA SER A 240 11.53 8.59 -23.28
C SER A 240 10.47 9.69 -23.50
N SER A 241 9.27 9.56 -22.91
CA SER A 241 8.15 10.50 -23.07
C SER A 241 7.48 10.86 -21.74
N VAL A 242 7.55 12.14 -21.39
CA VAL A 242 6.88 12.76 -20.24
C VAL A 242 5.35 12.63 -20.32
N GLY A 243 4.79 12.50 -21.53
CA GLY A 243 3.34 12.42 -21.77
C GLY A 243 2.69 11.13 -21.26
N ASP A 244 3.45 10.03 -21.21
CA ASP A 244 2.92 8.68 -20.94
C ASP A 244 3.08 8.22 -19.49
N VAL A 245 3.80 8.97 -18.65
CA VAL A 245 4.09 8.63 -17.25
C VAL A 245 2.83 8.27 -16.45
N GLY A 246 1.80 9.10 -16.51
CA GLY A 246 0.55 8.84 -15.79
C GLY A 246 -0.20 7.59 -16.30
N ARG A 247 -0.04 7.23 -17.57
CA ARG A 247 -0.61 5.99 -18.14
C ARG A 247 0.18 4.77 -17.65
N ILE A 248 1.50 4.87 -17.61
CA ILE A 248 2.39 3.81 -17.16
C ILE A 248 2.20 3.53 -15.67
N ILE A 249 2.11 4.56 -14.82
CA ILE A 249 1.84 4.36 -13.38
C ILE A 249 0.51 3.64 -13.15
N LYS A 250 -0.56 4.03 -13.88
CA LYS A 250 -1.85 3.33 -13.81
C LYS A 250 -1.77 1.88 -14.30
N PHE A 251 -0.93 1.63 -15.31
CA PHE A 251 -0.68 0.28 -15.79
C PHE A 251 0.04 -0.54 -14.73
N ILE A 252 1.12 -0.01 -14.13
CA ILE A 252 1.90 -0.65 -13.08
C ILE A 252 1.01 -1.09 -11.94
N LEU A 253 0.22 -0.18 -11.36
CA LEU A 253 -0.69 -0.52 -10.26
C LEU A 253 -1.67 -1.63 -10.63
N ARG A 254 -2.33 -1.51 -11.78
CA ARG A 254 -3.31 -2.52 -12.21
C ARG A 254 -2.63 -3.87 -12.43
N PHE A 255 -1.48 -3.86 -13.08
CA PHE A 255 -0.72 -5.06 -13.37
C PHE A 255 -0.28 -5.75 -12.07
N THR A 256 0.30 -5.00 -11.13
CA THR A 256 0.73 -5.51 -9.82
C THR A 256 -0.43 -6.16 -9.07
N PHE A 257 -1.54 -5.44 -8.85
CA PHE A 257 -2.68 -6.01 -8.11
C PHE A 257 -3.34 -7.19 -8.82
N ILE A 258 -3.31 -7.24 -10.16
CA ILE A 258 -3.80 -8.39 -10.92
C ILE A 258 -2.85 -9.58 -10.76
N ALA A 259 -1.54 -9.37 -10.91
CA ALA A 259 -0.54 -10.43 -10.77
C ALA A 259 -0.55 -11.01 -9.35
N GLU A 260 -0.53 -10.14 -8.34
CA GLU A 260 -0.67 -10.54 -6.93
C GLU A 260 -2.00 -11.25 -6.69
N GLY A 261 -3.12 -10.74 -7.22
CA GLY A 261 -4.43 -11.37 -7.08
C GLY A 261 -4.51 -12.78 -7.69
N ILE A 262 -3.91 -12.98 -8.86
CA ILE A 262 -3.77 -14.32 -9.47
C ILE A 262 -2.93 -15.22 -8.56
N GLY A 263 -1.79 -14.72 -8.07
CA GLY A 263 -0.94 -15.44 -7.12
C GLY A 263 -1.69 -15.84 -5.84
N VAL A 264 -2.50 -14.93 -5.28
CA VAL A 264 -3.33 -15.20 -4.10
C VAL A 264 -4.32 -16.31 -4.37
N ILE A 265 -5.02 -16.28 -5.51
CA ILE A 265 -6.02 -17.30 -5.85
C ILE A 265 -5.36 -18.67 -5.98
N LEU A 266 -4.25 -18.76 -6.72
CA LEU A 266 -3.56 -20.02 -6.96
C LEU A 266 -2.96 -20.61 -5.66
N LEU A 267 -2.30 -19.77 -4.85
CA LEU A 267 -1.78 -20.18 -3.54
C LEU A 267 -2.91 -20.56 -2.58
N PHE A 268 -4.02 -19.82 -2.59
CA PHE A 268 -5.16 -20.07 -1.71
C PHE A 268 -5.81 -21.42 -1.97
N ILE A 269 -6.09 -21.73 -3.24
CA ILE A 269 -6.66 -23.02 -3.63
C ILE A 269 -5.74 -24.15 -3.17
N ARG A 270 -4.43 -23.96 -3.31
CA ARG A 270 -3.46 -24.99 -2.92
C ARG A 270 -3.29 -25.12 -1.41
N TRP A 271 -3.27 -24.02 -0.65
CA TRP A 271 -3.07 -24.00 0.81
C TRP A 271 -4.33 -24.25 1.62
N LEU A 272 -5.53 -24.11 1.04
CA LEU A 272 -6.78 -24.41 1.72
C LEU A 272 -6.83 -25.83 2.34
N PRO A 273 -6.48 -26.92 1.61
CA PRO A 273 -6.43 -28.26 2.21
C PRO A 273 -5.32 -28.43 3.26
N TYR A 274 -4.21 -27.69 3.14
CA TYR A 274 -3.11 -27.78 4.12
C TYR A 274 -3.47 -27.15 5.47
N PHE A 275 -4.17 -26.02 5.48
CA PHE A 275 -4.51 -25.33 6.73
C PHE A 275 -5.87 -25.72 7.31
N GLY A 276 -6.78 -26.29 6.52
CA GLY A 276 -8.15 -26.60 6.94
C GLY A 276 -9.02 -25.39 7.31
N ASN A 277 -8.44 -24.18 7.31
CA ASN A 277 -9.09 -22.93 7.67
C ASN A 277 -8.91 -21.90 6.56
N ALA A 278 -10.03 -21.52 5.93
CA ALA A 278 -10.04 -20.56 4.83
C ALA A 278 -9.45 -19.20 5.22
N LYS A 279 -9.65 -18.72 6.45
CA LYS A 279 -9.09 -17.42 6.88
C LYS A 279 -7.56 -17.47 6.92
N LYS A 280 -7.00 -18.54 7.50
CA LYS A 280 -5.55 -18.73 7.59
C LYS A 280 -4.94 -18.93 6.19
N ALA A 281 -5.52 -19.81 5.38
CA ALA A 281 -5.06 -20.02 4.01
C ALA A 281 -5.07 -18.72 3.19
N PHE A 282 -6.14 -17.92 3.28
CA PHE A 282 -6.22 -16.64 2.57
C PHE A 282 -5.14 -15.66 3.05
N TYR A 283 -4.97 -15.53 4.37
CA TYR A 283 -3.94 -14.66 4.95
C TYR A 283 -2.53 -15.02 4.48
N HIS A 284 -2.16 -16.30 4.57
CA HIS A 284 -0.85 -16.77 4.09
C HIS A 284 -0.69 -16.56 2.58
N SER A 285 -1.75 -16.74 1.79
CA SER A 285 -1.74 -16.54 0.34
C SER A 285 -1.50 -15.08 -0.05
N VAL A 286 -2.18 -14.15 0.62
CA VAL A 286 -1.99 -12.70 0.42
C VAL A 286 -0.57 -12.29 0.73
N PHE A 287 -0.05 -12.68 1.91
CA PHE A 287 1.28 -12.29 2.34
C PHE A 287 2.36 -12.79 1.37
N HIS A 288 2.34 -14.09 1.04
CA HIS A 288 3.37 -14.68 0.19
C HIS A 288 3.26 -14.26 -1.27
N SER A 289 2.05 -13.99 -1.79
CA SER A 289 1.88 -13.50 -3.16
C SER A 289 2.53 -12.12 -3.34
N ILE A 290 2.26 -11.20 -2.41
CA ILE A 290 2.85 -9.85 -2.41
C ILE A 290 4.36 -9.93 -2.17
N SER A 291 4.81 -10.70 -1.18
CA SER A 291 6.24 -10.89 -0.89
C SER A 291 7.00 -11.45 -2.08
N ALA A 292 6.42 -12.44 -2.79
CA ALA A 292 7.02 -13.02 -3.99
C ALA A 292 7.06 -12.05 -5.17
N PHE A 293 5.93 -11.40 -5.48
CA PHE A 293 5.86 -10.45 -6.59
C PHE A 293 6.81 -9.26 -6.37
N CYS A 294 6.90 -8.77 -5.14
CA CYS A 294 7.82 -7.70 -4.81
C CYS A 294 9.27 -8.18 -4.72
N ASN A 295 9.56 -9.49 -4.69
CA ASN A 295 10.88 -10.09 -4.43
C ASN A 295 11.43 -9.87 -3.02
N ALA A 296 10.55 -9.73 -2.03
CA ALA A 296 10.91 -9.35 -0.67
C ALA A 296 11.56 -10.45 0.17
N GLY A 297 11.29 -11.73 -0.12
CA GLY A 297 11.88 -12.86 0.62
C GLY A 297 11.34 -13.08 2.04
N PHE A 298 10.42 -12.25 2.53
CA PHE A 298 9.74 -12.47 3.81
C PHE A 298 8.74 -13.62 3.70
N SER A 299 8.64 -14.43 4.76
CA SER A 299 7.72 -15.56 4.84
C SER A 299 7.07 -15.63 6.22
N LEU A 300 5.80 -16.03 6.25
CA LEU A 300 5.08 -16.35 7.49
C LEU A 300 5.34 -17.78 7.99
N PHE A 301 6.33 -18.46 7.41
CA PHE A 301 6.80 -19.76 7.86
C PHE A 301 8.20 -19.61 8.43
N SER A 302 8.45 -20.18 9.61
CA SER A 302 9.75 -20.12 10.30
C SER A 302 10.89 -20.73 9.48
N THR A 303 10.60 -21.75 8.67
CA THR A 303 11.57 -22.38 7.75
C THR A 303 11.45 -21.85 6.33
N SER A 304 10.79 -20.70 6.14
CA SER A 304 10.40 -20.18 4.83
C SER A 304 9.64 -21.26 4.04
N LEU A 305 9.91 -21.39 2.74
CA LEU A 305 9.22 -22.34 1.87
C LEU A 305 9.82 -23.76 1.87
N LYS A 306 10.76 -24.08 2.78
CA LYS A 306 11.38 -25.42 2.84
C LYS A 306 10.36 -26.55 3.04
N GLY A 307 9.25 -26.29 3.73
CA GLY A 307 8.17 -27.26 3.88
C GLY A 307 7.44 -27.62 2.59
N PHE A 308 7.63 -26.85 1.50
CA PHE A 308 6.92 -27.00 0.23
C PHE A 308 7.84 -27.38 -0.93
N ILE A 309 9.03 -27.92 -0.65
CA ILE A 309 10.00 -28.34 -1.69
C ILE A 309 9.38 -29.29 -2.72
N SER A 310 8.54 -30.23 -2.29
CA SER A 310 7.90 -31.21 -3.16
C SER A 310 6.61 -30.74 -3.81
N ASP A 311 6.14 -29.51 -3.54
CA ASP A 311 4.89 -28.99 -4.10
C ASP A 311 5.16 -28.19 -5.39
N PRO A 312 4.89 -28.76 -6.59
CA PRO A 312 5.19 -28.08 -7.84
C PRO A 312 4.33 -26.84 -8.05
N VAL A 313 3.10 -26.83 -7.53
CA VAL A 313 2.16 -25.72 -7.73
C VAL A 313 2.65 -24.48 -7.01
N ILE A 314 3.01 -24.62 -5.72
CA ILE A 314 3.52 -23.50 -4.92
C ILE A 314 4.81 -22.97 -5.53
N ASN A 315 5.75 -23.86 -5.88
CA ASN A 315 7.03 -23.45 -6.44
C ASN A 315 6.87 -22.73 -7.78
N ILE A 316 6.04 -23.24 -8.70
CA ILE A 316 5.78 -22.58 -9.99
C ILE A 316 5.15 -21.21 -9.79
N VAL A 317 4.15 -21.09 -8.92
CA VAL A 317 3.49 -19.80 -8.65
C VAL A 317 4.47 -18.79 -8.08
N MET A 318 5.27 -19.18 -7.07
CA MET A 318 6.27 -18.29 -6.46
C MET A 318 7.34 -17.87 -7.47
N MET A 319 7.86 -18.81 -8.27
CA MET A 319 8.83 -18.50 -9.33
C MET A 319 8.26 -17.54 -10.37
N LEU A 320 7.02 -17.75 -10.83
CA LEU A 320 6.38 -16.86 -11.79
C LEU A 320 6.17 -15.46 -11.21
N LEU A 321 5.72 -15.33 -9.96
CA LEU A 321 5.57 -14.03 -9.31
C LEU A 321 6.91 -13.30 -9.20
N ILE A 322 7.96 -14.00 -8.78
CA ILE A 322 9.32 -13.44 -8.64
C ILE A 322 9.85 -12.96 -9.99
N VAL A 323 9.74 -13.80 -11.03
CA VAL A 323 10.24 -13.47 -12.37
C VAL A 323 9.45 -12.31 -12.98
N VAL A 324 8.12 -12.36 -12.89
CA VAL A 324 7.26 -11.29 -13.43
C VAL A 324 7.49 -9.97 -12.69
N GLY A 325 7.64 -10.00 -11.37
CA GLY A 325 7.96 -8.82 -10.58
C GLY A 325 9.36 -8.27 -10.84
N GLY A 326 10.34 -9.15 -11.06
CA GLY A 326 11.76 -8.79 -11.23
C GLY A 326 12.16 -8.28 -12.63
N ILE A 327 11.44 -8.67 -13.69
CA ILE A 327 11.77 -8.26 -15.08
C ILE A 327 11.61 -6.73 -15.32
N GLY A 328 10.89 -6.05 -14.42
CA GLY A 328 10.77 -4.59 -14.44
C GLY A 328 9.56 -4.07 -15.22
N PHE A 329 8.95 -3.01 -14.70
CA PHE A 329 7.68 -2.50 -15.20
C PHE A 329 7.70 -1.96 -16.64
N VAL A 330 8.84 -1.41 -17.09
CA VAL A 330 9.00 -0.90 -18.45
C VAL A 330 8.92 -2.04 -19.48
N VAL A 331 9.54 -3.18 -19.15
CA VAL A 331 9.54 -4.38 -19.98
C VAL A 331 8.14 -4.97 -20.06
N ILE A 332 7.44 -5.07 -18.92
CA ILE A 332 6.05 -5.54 -18.86
C ILE A 332 5.13 -4.59 -19.66
N PHE A 333 5.31 -3.27 -19.52
CA PHE A 333 4.52 -2.30 -20.26
C PHE A 333 4.71 -2.43 -21.78
N ASP A 334 5.95 -2.65 -22.24
CA ASP A 334 6.26 -2.87 -23.66
C ASP A 334 5.70 -4.21 -24.17
N LEU A 335 5.71 -5.27 -23.35
CA LEU A 335 5.10 -6.56 -23.64
C LEU A 335 3.57 -6.47 -23.79
N PHE A 336 2.88 -5.67 -22.98
CA PHE A 336 1.42 -5.55 -23.04
C PHE A 336 0.93 -4.39 -23.92
N ARG A 337 1.83 -3.74 -24.67
CA ARG A 337 1.47 -2.66 -25.59
C ARG A 337 0.70 -3.23 -26.78
N LYS A 338 -0.61 -2.91 -26.87
CA LYS A 338 -1.53 -3.40 -27.93
C LYS A 338 -0.97 -3.31 -29.36
N GLY A 339 -0.24 -2.24 -29.68
CA GLY A 339 0.34 -2.02 -31.01
C GLY A 339 1.48 -2.99 -31.40
N ASN A 340 2.00 -3.77 -30.46
CA ASN A 340 3.03 -4.78 -30.72
C ASN A 340 2.42 -6.09 -31.26
N PHE A 341 1.23 -6.48 -30.79
CA PHE A 341 0.61 -7.77 -31.13
C PHE A 341 -0.51 -7.65 -32.15
N ILE A 342 -1.21 -6.51 -32.20
CA ILE A 342 -2.37 -6.30 -33.06
C ILE A 342 -2.14 -5.06 -33.91
N ARG A 343 -1.89 -5.27 -35.20
CA ARG A 343 -1.86 -4.21 -36.21
C ARG A 343 -2.76 -4.65 -37.37
N GLU A 344 -3.78 -3.86 -37.68
CA GLU A 344 -4.75 -4.14 -38.77
C GLU A 344 -5.48 -5.50 -38.62
N GLY A 345 -5.82 -5.91 -37.39
CA GLY A 345 -6.59 -7.13 -37.15
C GLY A 345 -5.83 -8.44 -37.37
N ARG A 346 -4.51 -8.41 -37.58
CA ARG A 346 -3.66 -9.60 -37.73
C ARG A 346 -2.63 -9.68 -36.60
N PHE A 347 -2.45 -10.88 -36.03
CA PHE A 347 -1.37 -11.18 -35.10
C PHE A 347 -0.04 -11.14 -35.86
N ARG A 348 0.88 -10.27 -35.44
CA ARG A 348 2.27 -10.25 -35.94
C ARG A 348 3.24 -10.35 -34.77
N ALA A 349 4.47 -10.76 -35.08
CA ALA A 349 5.55 -10.82 -34.09
C ALA A 349 5.74 -9.45 -33.42
N PRO A 350 5.85 -9.40 -32.08
CA PRO A 350 5.89 -8.15 -31.35
C PRO A 350 7.16 -7.34 -31.66
N LYS A 351 6.98 -6.08 -32.06
CA LYS A 351 8.09 -5.11 -32.18
C LYS A 351 8.49 -4.59 -30.80
N LEU A 352 9.11 -5.47 -30.02
CA LEU A 352 9.66 -5.13 -28.70
C LEU A 352 10.88 -4.21 -28.85
N THR A 353 11.06 -3.32 -27.88
CA THR A 353 12.27 -2.50 -27.77
C THR A 353 13.51 -3.39 -27.55
N VAL A 354 14.68 -2.88 -27.92
CA VAL A 354 15.95 -3.60 -27.74
C VAL A 354 16.19 -3.92 -26.26
N HIS A 355 15.88 -2.95 -25.38
CA HIS A 355 15.95 -3.13 -23.92
C HIS A 355 15.09 -4.31 -23.45
N THR A 356 13.80 -4.34 -23.80
CA THR A 356 12.89 -5.45 -23.47
C THR A 356 13.39 -6.79 -23.97
N LYS A 357 13.85 -6.87 -25.23
CA LYS A 357 14.39 -8.12 -25.79
C LYS A 357 15.61 -8.61 -24.99
N LEU A 358 16.53 -7.70 -24.69
CA LEU A 358 17.75 -8.03 -23.97
C LEU A 358 17.43 -8.52 -22.56
N VAL A 359 16.58 -7.82 -21.81
CA VAL A 359 16.17 -8.22 -20.45
C VAL A 359 15.53 -9.60 -20.44
N ILE A 360 14.62 -9.90 -21.38
CA ILE A 360 13.95 -11.21 -21.46
C ILE A 360 14.95 -12.31 -21.81
N ILE A 361 15.77 -12.12 -22.84
CA ILE A 361 16.73 -13.13 -23.30
C ILE A 361 17.74 -13.44 -22.20
N VAL A 362 18.35 -12.41 -21.62
CA VAL A 362 19.36 -12.58 -20.57
C VAL A 362 18.75 -13.19 -19.32
N SER A 363 17.58 -12.74 -18.86
CA SER A 363 16.90 -13.33 -17.69
C SER A 363 16.58 -14.82 -17.91
N MET A 364 16.00 -15.16 -19.06
CA MET A 364 15.69 -16.56 -19.39
C MET A 364 16.95 -17.42 -19.48
N MET A 365 18.01 -16.90 -20.11
CA MET A 365 19.29 -17.59 -20.22
C MET A 365 19.90 -17.86 -18.84
N LEU A 366 19.90 -16.87 -17.93
CA LEU A 366 20.46 -17.01 -16.59
C LEU A 366 19.65 -17.99 -15.72
N ILE A 367 18.32 -17.92 -15.78
CA ILE A 367 17.44 -18.86 -15.05
C ILE A 367 17.65 -20.29 -15.55
N PHE A 368 17.69 -20.48 -16.88
CA PHE A 368 17.87 -21.80 -17.46
C PHE A 368 19.27 -22.37 -17.21
N ALA A 369 20.31 -21.53 -17.30
CA ALA A 369 21.67 -21.94 -16.95
C ALA A 369 21.73 -22.39 -15.48
N ARG A 370 21.11 -21.63 -14.56
CA ARG A 370 21.04 -22.00 -13.14
C ARG A 370 20.37 -23.36 -12.96
N PHE A 371 19.26 -23.63 -13.65
CA PHE A 371 18.53 -24.91 -13.60
C PHE A 371 19.33 -26.12 -14.12
N ILE A 372 20.26 -25.91 -15.06
CA ILE A 372 21.11 -27.00 -15.57
C ILE A 372 22.29 -27.27 -14.63
N PHE A 373 22.91 -26.23 -14.07
CA PHE A 373 24.15 -26.36 -13.30
C PHE A 373 23.94 -26.66 -11.80
N PHE A 374 22.73 -26.43 -11.28
CA PHE A 374 22.37 -26.61 -9.87
C PHE A 374 21.01 -27.28 -9.78
#